data_AF-A0A960NP30-F1
#
_entry.id   AF-A0A960NP30-F1
#
_cell.length_a   1.000
_cell.length_b   1.000
_cell.length_c   1.000
_cell.angle_alpha   90.00
_cell.angle_beta   90.00
_cell.angle_gamma   90.00
#
_symmetry.space_group_name_H-M   'P 1'
#
loop_
_entity.id
_entity.type
_entity.pdbx_description
1 polymer ?
#
loop_
_entity_poly.entity_id
_entity_poly.type
_entity_poly.pdbx_seq_one_letter_code
_entity_poly.pdbx_strand_id
1 'polypeptide(L)'
;VEGGARVAFQSRPTSPFPIPYESLGRWAHDTTNDLHSLSVWPEFADAIQGDFHLRSEAGRFDTMTGNTVTDLVSSLLIDAGNPADDVGSEPVPNGGRANIGLYGSTLEASGTPTGSVLHAVSLNDGGLVSGTNVFLYWSARGPVTAHTFRVEFSAGDGSAWTVLASNLVAGTYAYFWNSTNQPSTPLALWRVVSETDTNLMDVTDSRFTLRNVPLKFYVNDQSSSNDVYCTAVGLPGATGAFPSAPKDSLQALLDTYDMEPGDVVYIDTGDYQLFETVYVGAQDAGVILQGSTNRSSSVTAFYSATDDHDLLTLDQCPNAVVRHLILSGGINGLLADNNSSGVLVEWCEFRGNEIGVTIDLGCINSTLSHCVVRNAAESGVSYTLAGGGHRLLSSVLWSNRGNAVLTRSSSIGVTNSVLASFEPDTFIYRQDDSSTLSANFNAYQLGDSVRMGYKDFTIASTLPYLPLVYETLSRWTAETGSDTRSLVGNRGFLDA
;
A
#
# COMPACT_ATOMS: atom_id res chain seq x y z
N VAL A 1 -19.01 6.86 -0.69
CA VAL A 1 -18.98 5.57 -1.42
C VAL A 1 -18.83 4.46 -0.38
N GLU A 2 -19.67 3.41 -0.38
CA GLU A 2 -19.64 2.37 0.67
C GLU A 2 -19.28 0.99 0.12
N GLY A 3 -18.78 0.11 1.00
CA GLY A 3 -18.68 -1.33 0.75
C GLY A 3 -17.68 -1.76 -0.33
N GLY A 4 -16.59 -0.99 -0.53
CA GLY A 4 -15.59 -1.28 -1.57
C GLY A 4 -15.99 -0.86 -2.98
N ALA A 5 -17.08 -0.11 -3.14
CA ALA A 5 -17.42 0.54 -4.40
C ALA A 5 -16.37 1.60 -4.78
N ARG A 6 -16.27 1.88 -6.08
CA ARG A 6 -15.31 2.85 -6.65
C ARG A 6 -16.07 3.89 -7.46
N VAL A 7 -15.62 5.14 -7.41
CA VAL A 7 -16.19 6.26 -8.18
C VAL A 7 -15.96 6.07 -9.68
N ALA A 8 -14.73 5.72 -10.06
CA ALA A 8 -14.35 5.59 -11.46
C ALA A 8 -13.16 4.66 -11.67
N PHE A 9 -12.98 4.24 -12.92
CA PHE A 9 -11.75 3.62 -13.42
C PHE A 9 -11.24 4.40 -14.62
N GLN A 10 -9.95 4.73 -14.62
CA GLN A 10 -9.32 5.43 -15.74
C GLN A 10 -8.15 4.61 -16.30
N SER A 11 -8.31 4.15 -17.54
CA SER A 11 -7.23 3.49 -18.28
C SER A 11 -6.10 4.47 -18.58
N ARG A 12 -4.85 4.01 -18.51
CA ARG A 12 -3.67 4.79 -18.89
C ARG A 12 -2.97 4.15 -20.09
N PRO A 13 -2.43 4.93 -21.05
CA PRO A 13 -1.72 4.37 -22.20
C PRO A 13 -0.41 3.65 -21.82
N THR A 14 0.15 3.96 -20.64
CA THR A 14 1.48 3.54 -20.20
C THR A 14 1.47 2.42 -19.16
N SER A 15 0.31 1.97 -18.71
CA SER A 15 0.17 0.90 -17.72
C SER A 15 -1.01 0.00 -18.12
N PRO A 16 -0.85 -1.34 -18.10
CA PRO A 16 -1.97 -2.25 -18.26
C PRO A 16 -2.97 -2.20 -17.08
N PHE A 17 -2.58 -1.56 -15.97
CA PHE A 17 -3.42 -1.41 -14.79
C PHE A 17 -4.13 -0.04 -14.79
N PRO A 18 -5.47 0.00 -14.83
CA PRO A 18 -6.23 1.24 -14.73
C PRO A 18 -6.10 1.83 -13.32
N ILE A 19 -6.28 3.15 -13.19
CA ILE A 19 -6.36 3.80 -11.87
C ILE A 19 -7.78 3.57 -11.32
N PRO A 20 -7.94 2.90 -10.18
CA PRO A 20 -9.19 2.97 -9.44
C PRO A 20 -9.29 4.28 -8.66
N TYR A 21 -10.42 4.96 -8.74
CA TYR A 21 -10.75 6.09 -7.88
C TYR A 21 -11.74 5.63 -6.82
N GLU A 22 -11.29 5.52 -5.58
CA GLU A 22 -12.07 4.94 -4.48
C GLU A 22 -12.91 5.99 -3.72
N SER A 23 -12.57 7.26 -3.88
CA SER A 23 -13.27 8.40 -3.27
C SER A 23 -13.53 9.51 -4.28
N LEU A 24 -14.58 10.28 -4.02
CA LEU A 24 -14.88 11.50 -4.78
C LEU A 24 -13.73 12.51 -4.61
N GLY A 25 -13.12 12.57 -3.43
CA GLY A 25 -11.96 13.39 -3.15
C GLY A 25 -10.78 13.18 -4.13
N ARG A 26 -10.34 11.92 -4.32
CA ARG A 26 -9.23 11.62 -5.26
C ARG A 26 -9.62 11.89 -6.70
N TRP A 27 -10.85 11.53 -7.09
CA TRP A 27 -11.37 11.80 -8.44
C TRP A 27 -11.39 13.29 -8.77
N ALA A 28 -11.94 14.11 -7.88
CA ALA A 28 -12.06 15.54 -8.08
C ALA A 28 -10.70 16.24 -8.08
N HIS A 29 -9.77 15.78 -7.23
CA HIS A 29 -8.40 16.27 -7.21
C HIS A 29 -7.65 15.99 -8.52
N ASP A 30 -7.68 14.75 -9.01
CA ASP A 30 -6.86 14.34 -10.16
C ASP A 30 -7.44 14.79 -11.51
N THR A 31 -8.77 14.99 -11.58
CA THR A 31 -9.46 15.28 -12.85
C THR A 31 -10.10 16.65 -12.92
N THR A 32 -10.26 17.35 -11.79
CA THR A 32 -11.04 18.60 -11.65
C THR A 32 -12.54 18.47 -11.97
N ASN A 33 -13.05 17.25 -12.17
CA ASN A 33 -14.48 16.99 -12.31
C ASN A 33 -15.16 16.92 -10.94
N ASP A 34 -16.48 17.12 -10.91
CA ASP A 34 -17.31 16.89 -9.71
C ASP A 34 -16.89 17.65 -8.43
N LEU A 35 -16.20 18.79 -8.58
CA LEU A 35 -15.67 19.59 -7.45
C LEU A 35 -16.74 20.00 -6.43
N HIS A 36 -18.00 20.15 -6.86
CA HIS A 36 -19.12 20.58 -6.03
C HIS A 36 -20.11 19.43 -5.73
N SER A 37 -19.75 18.20 -6.05
CA SER A 37 -20.58 17.02 -5.79
C SER A 37 -20.44 16.59 -4.32
N LEU A 38 -21.51 16.03 -3.75
CA LEU A 38 -21.57 15.61 -2.35
C LEU A 38 -21.43 14.08 -2.25
N SER A 39 -20.57 13.60 -1.37
CA SER A 39 -20.48 12.18 -0.98
C SER A 39 -21.16 12.00 0.38
N VAL A 40 -22.50 12.01 0.37
CA VAL A 40 -23.36 11.92 1.57
C VAL A 40 -24.49 10.93 1.34
N TRP A 41 -25.08 10.45 2.43
CA TRP A 41 -26.33 9.72 2.35
C TRP A 41 -27.46 10.61 1.83
N PRO A 42 -28.21 10.19 0.79
CA PRO A 42 -29.29 11.02 0.25
C PRO A 42 -30.47 11.21 1.19
N GLU A 43 -30.63 10.34 2.19
CA GLU A 43 -31.78 10.32 3.11
C GLU A 43 -33.12 10.29 2.37
N PHE A 44 -33.29 9.33 1.46
CA PHE A 44 -34.57 9.13 0.77
C PHE A 44 -35.65 8.58 1.72
N ALA A 45 -36.91 8.92 1.43
CA ALA A 45 -38.07 8.41 2.14
C ALA A 45 -38.10 6.88 2.19
N ASP A 46 -38.14 6.23 1.02
CA ASP A 46 -38.08 4.78 0.84
C ASP A 46 -37.56 4.40 -0.56
N ALA A 47 -36.23 4.32 -0.70
CA ALA A 47 -35.59 3.97 -1.97
C ALA A 47 -35.91 2.54 -2.45
N ILE A 48 -36.26 1.62 -1.55
CA ILE A 48 -36.59 0.22 -1.92
C ILE A 48 -37.94 0.17 -2.63
N GLN A 49 -38.89 1.00 -2.19
CA GLN A 49 -40.21 1.11 -2.80
C GLN A 49 -40.26 2.16 -3.93
N GLY A 50 -39.15 2.84 -4.21
CA GLY A 50 -39.03 3.84 -5.27
C GLY A 50 -39.46 5.25 -4.88
N ASP A 51 -39.66 5.53 -3.59
CA ASP A 51 -39.88 6.87 -3.08
C ASP A 51 -38.54 7.58 -2.83
N PHE A 52 -38.09 8.31 -3.85
CA PHE A 52 -36.84 9.08 -3.86
C PHE A 52 -37.00 10.53 -3.41
N HIS A 53 -38.09 10.87 -2.73
CA HIS A 53 -38.18 12.18 -2.06
C HIS A 53 -37.17 12.25 -0.92
N LEU A 54 -36.50 13.39 -0.79
CA LEU A 54 -35.58 13.65 0.32
C LEU A 54 -36.39 13.75 1.62
N ARG A 55 -35.94 13.12 2.70
CA ARG A 55 -36.56 13.30 4.02
C ARG A 55 -36.39 14.74 4.49
N SER A 56 -37.44 15.30 5.10
CA SER A 56 -37.41 16.64 5.66
C SER A 56 -38.31 16.83 6.88
N GLU A 57 -37.74 17.43 7.93
CA GLU A 57 -38.49 17.94 9.08
C GLU A 57 -39.46 19.07 8.70
N ALA A 58 -39.22 19.79 7.59
CA ALA A 58 -40.13 20.81 7.06
C ALA A 58 -41.17 20.25 6.06
N GLY A 59 -41.10 18.95 5.79
CA GLY A 59 -42.07 18.23 4.98
C GLY A 59 -41.54 17.77 3.63
N ARG A 60 -41.95 16.58 3.21
CA ARG A 60 -41.75 16.01 1.88
C ARG A 60 -43.09 15.60 1.27
N PHE A 61 -43.17 15.49 -0.05
CA PHE A 61 -44.35 14.95 -0.71
C PHE A 61 -44.46 13.43 -0.46
N ASP A 62 -45.65 12.96 -0.10
CA ASP A 62 -45.98 11.54 0.03
C ASP A 62 -46.82 11.10 -1.17
N THR A 63 -46.22 10.27 -2.02
CA THR A 63 -46.84 9.78 -3.26
C THR A 63 -48.10 8.94 -3.04
N MET A 64 -48.26 8.34 -1.85
CA MET A 64 -49.41 7.50 -1.53
C MET A 64 -50.65 8.32 -1.16
N THR A 65 -50.46 9.46 -0.48
CA THR A 65 -51.55 10.29 0.02
C THR A 65 -51.73 11.60 -0.75
N GLY A 66 -50.72 12.01 -1.52
CA GLY A 66 -50.68 13.30 -2.21
C GLY A 66 -50.50 14.49 -1.26
N ASN A 67 -50.17 14.24 0.01
CA ASN A 67 -49.99 15.26 1.03
C ASN A 67 -48.51 15.44 1.39
N THR A 68 -48.21 16.53 2.08
CA THR A 68 -46.89 16.74 2.69
C THR A 68 -46.84 16.05 4.05
N VAL A 69 -45.79 15.26 4.29
CA VAL A 69 -45.51 14.59 5.57
C VAL A 69 -44.14 15.00 6.10
N THR A 70 -43.99 15.12 7.41
CA THR A 70 -42.71 15.49 8.05
C THR A 70 -41.94 14.26 8.50
N ASP A 71 -40.62 14.31 8.37
CA ASP A 71 -39.71 13.26 8.86
C ASP A 71 -38.94 13.71 10.12
N LEU A 72 -38.16 12.80 10.71
CA LEU A 72 -37.33 13.08 11.90
C LEU A 72 -35.92 13.61 11.56
N VAL A 73 -35.55 13.58 10.28
CA VAL A 73 -34.23 13.96 9.78
C VAL A 73 -34.42 14.68 8.46
N SER A 74 -33.57 15.68 8.21
CA SER A 74 -33.52 16.38 6.93
C SER A 74 -32.27 16.03 6.14
N SER A 75 -32.45 15.72 4.86
CA SER A 75 -31.34 15.46 3.94
C SER A 75 -30.41 16.67 3.82
N LEU A 76 -29.11 16.39 3.68
CA LEU A 76 -28.09 17.39 3.32
C LEU A 76 -28.20 17.82 1.84
N LEU A 77 -28.98 17.10 1.04
CA LEU A 77 -29.25 17.45 -0.37
C LEU A 77 -30.32 18.53 -0.53
N ILE A 78 -31.02 18.89 0.56
CA ILE A 78 -31.97 20.01 0.58
C ILE A 78 -31.20 21.34 0.55
N ASP A 79 -31.58 22.21 -0.38
CA ASP A 79 -30.93 23.50 -0.69
C ASP A 79 -29.44 23.37 -1.07
N ALA A 80 -29.06 22.26 -1.72
CA ALA A 80 -27.66 21.94 -2.03
C ALA A 80 -27.28 22.05 -3.52
N GLY A 81 -28.24 22.36 -4.41
CA GLY A 81 -28.06 22.42 -5.87
C GLY A 81 -27.07 23.48 -6.34
N ASN A 82 -26.92 23.73 -7.63
CA ASN A 82 -26.00 24.78 -8.09
C ASN A 82 -26.49 26.17 -7.63
N PRO A 83 -25.68 26.99 -6.91
CA PRO A 83 -26.10 28.33 -6.48
C PRO A 83 -26.44 29.30 -7.62
N ALA A 84 -26.00 29.02 -8.84
CA ALA A 84 -26.29 29.84 -10.01
C ALA A 84 -27.61 29.49 -10.71
N ASP A 85 -28.19 28.32 -10.39
CA ASP A 85 -29.44 27.86 -11.00
C ASP A 85 -30.65 28.41 -10.23
N ASP A 86 -31.78 28.55 -10.94
CA ASP A 86 -33.04 28.96 -10.32
C ASP A 86 -33.60 27.85 -9.42
N VAL A 87 -34.26 28.23 -8.32
CA VAL A 87 -34.94 27.29 -7.42
C VAL A 87 -36.14 26.62 -8.11
N GLY A 88 -36.63 27.18 -9.21
CA GLY A 88 -37.69 26.59 -10.00
C GLY A 88 -39.03 26.59 -9.26
N SER A 89 -39.72 25.45 -9.27
CA SER A 89 -41.08 25.33 -8.69
C SER A 89 -41.09 24.72 -7.29
N GLU A 90 -39.98 24.74 -6.54
CA GLU A 90 -39.96 24.17 -5.19
C GLU A 90 -40.89 24.92 -4.22
N PRO A 91 -41.71 24.21 -3.43
CA PRO A 91 -42.64 24.84 -2.48
C PRO A 91 -41.93 25.67 -1.40
N VAL A 92 -42.49 26.83 -1.06
CA VAL A 92 -41.98 27.63 0.07
C VAL A 92 -42.31 26.93 1.40
N PRO A 93 -41.36 26.83 2.35
CA PRO A 93 -39.98 27.37 2.30
C PRO A 93 -39.03 26.48 1.49
N ASN A 94 -38.21 27.09 0.61
CA ASN A 94 -37.29 26.42 -0.32
C ASN A 94 -35.83 26.96 -0.29
N GLY A 95 -35.48 27.71 0.77
CA GLY A 95 -34.11 28.16 1.02
C GLY A 95 -33.48 29.12 0.00
N GLY A 96 -34.14 29.39 -1.13
CA GLY A 96 -33.59 30.15 -2.25
C GLY A 96 -32.57 29.38 -3.09
N ARG A 97 -32.46 28.05 -2.95
CA ARG A 97 -31.52 27.20 -3.72
C ARG A 97 -32.16 25.84 -3.95
N ALA A 98 -32.12 25.33 -5.17
CA ALA A 98 -32.77 24.06 -5.49
C ALA A 98 -32.18 22.87 -4.68
N ASN A 99 -33.01 21.89 -4.39
CA ASN A 99 -32.60 20.59 -3.87
C ASN A 99 -31.84 19.79 -4.94
N ILE A 100 -30.89 18.94 -4.53
CA ILE A 100 -30.29 17.93 -5.41
C ILE A 100 -31.17 16.68 -5.41
N GLY A 101 -31.58 16.20 -6.58
CA GLY A 101 -32.27 14.91 -6.73
C GLY A 101 -33.41 14.94 -7.74
N LEU A 102 -34.13 13.83 -7.86
CA LEU A 102 -35.20 13.62 -8.86
C LEU A 102 -36.27 14.73 -8.84
N TYR A 103 -36.62 15.20 -7.65
CA TYR A 103 -37.68 16.18 -7.43
C TYR A 103 -37.19 17.61 -7.23
N GLY A 104 -35.87 17.85 -7.30
CA GLY A 104 -35.30 19.19 -7.25
C GLY A 104 -35.88 20.08 -8.35
N SER A 105 -36.11 21.35 -8.03
CA SER A 105 -36.76 22.34 -8.90
C SER A 105 -38.23 22.06 -9.26
N THR A 106 -38.89 21.08 -8.62
CA THR A 106 -40.29 20.69 -8.90
C THR A 106 -41.23 21.00 -7.73
N LEU A 107 -42.55 20.92 -7.97
CA LEU A 107 -43.59 21.09 -6.95
C LEU A 107 -43.60 20.01 -5.86
N GLU A 108 -42.91 18.89 -6.08
CA GLU A 108 -42.83 17.76 -5.14
C GLU A 108 -41.54 17.82 -4.28
N ALA A 109 -40.70 18.83 -4.49
CA ALA A 109 -39.49 19.02 -3.71
C ALA A 109 -39.77 19.15 -2.20
N SER A 110 -38.90 18.54 -1.40
CA SER A 110 -38.96 18.62 0.06
C SER A 110 -38.66 20.02 0.56
N GLY A 111 -39.40 20.47 1.57
CA GLY A 111 -39.27 21.81 2.13
C GLY A 111 -38.01 22.02 2.95
N THR A 112 -37.56 23.26 3.03
CA THR A 112 -36.39 23.72 3.78
C THR A 112 -36.68 23.79 5.29
N PRO A 113 -35.87 23.11 6.12
CA PRO A 113 -35.90 23.27 7.58
C PRO A 113 -35.44 24.65 8.03
N THR A 114 -35.92 25.09 9.19
CA THR A 114 -35.59 26.43 9.74
C THR A 114 -34.24 26.49 10.47
N GLY A 115 -33.67 25.33 10.82
CA GLY A 115 -32.40 25.22 11.54
C GLY A 115 -31.17 25.60 10.70
N SER A 116 -30.12 26.04 11.39
CA SER A 116 -28.82 26.24 10.75
C SER A 116 -28.15 24.90 10.49
N VAL A 117 -27.68 24.70 9.27
CA VAL A 117 -26.84 23.57 8.89
C VAL A 117 -25.60 24.10 8.21
N LEU A 118 -24.45 23.58 8.60
CA LEU A 118 -23.15 23.83 7.99
C LEU A 118 -22.54 22.46 7.75
N HIS A 119 -21.96 22.22 6.57
CA HIS A 119 -21.44 20.91 6.20
C HIS A 119 -20.15 21.01 5.40
N ALA A 120 -19.13 20.24 5.79
CA ALA A 120 -17.87 20.08 5.06
C ALA A 120 -18.04 19.04 3.95
N VAL A 121 -18.06 19.48 2.69
CA VAL A 121 -18.48 18.64 1.55
C VAL A 121 -17.31 17.92 0.88
N SER A 122 -16.29 18.67 0.46
CA SER A 122 -15.14 18.09 -0.24
C SER A 122 -14.37 17.16 0.69
N LEU A 123 -13.84 16.05 0.18
CA LEU A 123 -13.04 15.08 0.96
C LEU A 123 -13.81 14.40 2.10
N ASN A 124 -15.13 14.51 2.13
CA ASN A 124 -15.95 13.90 3.19
C ASN A 124 -15.93 12.36 3.16
N ASP A 125 -15.66 11.77 2.00
CA ASP A 125 -15.40 10.33 1.82
C ASP A 125 -13.90 9.99 1.73
N GLY A 126 -13.06 10.88 2.24
CA GLY A 126 -11.62 10.74 2.27
C GLY A 126 -10.96 11.13 0.94
N GLY A 127 -9.93 10.38 0.56
CA GLY A 127 -9.17 10.58 -0.67
C GLY A 127 -7.73 11.00 -0.45
N LEU A 128 -7.03 11.27 -1.54
CA LEU A 128 -5.62 11.64 -1.55
C LEU A 128 -5.49 12.98 -2.26
N VAL A 129 -4.90 13.97 -1.58
CA VAL A 129 -4.70 15.32 -2.12
C VAL A 129 -3.27 15.80 -1.89
N SER A 130 -2.80 16.71 -2.75
CA SER A 130 -1.49 17.34 -2.63
C SER A 130 -1.42 18.67 -3.38
N GLY A 131 -0.34 19.44 -3.16
CA GLY A 131 -0.02 20.60 -3.99
C GLY A 131 -0.70 21.90 -3.57
N THR A 132 -0.71 22.86 -4.49
CA THR A 132 -1.00 24.28 -4.18
C THR A 132 -2.46 24.68 -4.36
N ASN A 133 -3.32 23.79 -4.87
CA ASN A 133 -4.67 24.12 -5.30
C ASN A 133 -5.69 23.05 -4.90
N VAL A 134 -5.68 22.65 -3.62
CA VAL A 134 -6.66 21.71 -3.07
C VAL A 134 -7.98 22.44 -2.87
N PHE A 135 -9.06 21.97 -3.49
CA PHE A 135 -10.37 22.59 -3.41
C PHE A 135 -11.11 22.12 -2.14
N LEU A 136 -11.36 23.05 -1.22
CA LEU A 136 -12.20 22.80 -0.04
C LEU A 136 -13.55 23.48 -0.23
N TYR A 137 -14.64 22.72 -0.19
CA TYR A 137 -16.01 23.18 -0.42
C TYR A 137 -16.92 22.82 0.74
N TRP A 138 -17.79 23.75 1.13
CA TRP A 138 -18.79 23.56 2.18
C TRP A 138 -20.17 24.04 1.74
N SER A 139 -21.21 23.51 2.37
CA SER A 139 -22.58 24.02 2.22
C SER A 139 -23.08 24.63 3.52
N ALA A 140 -23.98 25.62 3.41
CA ALA A 140 -24.59 26.29 4.54
C ALA A 140 -26.06 26.59 4.24
N ARG A 141 -26.96 26.32 5.20
CA ARG A 141 -28.42 26.51 5.09
C ARG A 141 -28.97 27.14 6.36
N GLY A 142 -29.99 27.99 6.20
CA GLY A 142 -30.64 28.67 7.33
C GLY A 142 -29.88 29.90 7.83
N PRO A 143 -30.10 30.34 9.09
CA PRO A 143 -29.54 31.59 9.63
C PRO A 143 -28.01 31.71 9.56
N VAL A 144 -27.29 30.59 9.61
CA VAL A 144 -25.82 30.54 9.50
C VAL A 144 -25.28 31.09 8.16
N THR A 145 -26.12 31.20 7.13
CA THR A 145 -25.74 31.86 5.85
C THR A 145 -25.43 33.35 6.00
N ALA A 146 -25.78 33.99 7.11
CA ALA A 146 -25.40 35.37 7.42
C ALA A 146 -24.05 35.48 8.18
N HIS A 147 -23.42 34.36 8.53
CA HIS A 147 -22.17 34.36 9.29
C HIS A 147 -20.94 34.49 8.37
N THR A 148 -19.78 34.76 8.98
CA THR A 148 -18.49 34.45 8.38
C THR A 148 -17.97 33.11 8.89
N PHE A 149 -17.11 32.50 8.09
CA PHE A 149 -16.54 31.19 8.31
C PHE A 149 -15.02 31.24 8.32
N ARG A 150 -14.44 30.28 9.03
CA ARG A 150 -13.04 29.91 8.88
C ARG A 150 -12.94 28.43 8.53
N VAL A 151 -11.90 28.11 7.78
CA VAL A 151 -11.56 26.74 7.41
C VAL A 151 -10.31 26.35 8.20
N GLU A 152 -10.35 25.18 8.82
CA GLU A 152 -9.26 24.67 9.63
C GLU A 152 -8.86 23.27 9.18
N PHE A 153 -7.60 22.93 9.43
CA PHE A 153 -6.98 21.67 9.08
C PHE A 153 -6.39 20.99 10.31
N SER A 154 -6.54 19.68 10.39
CA SER A 154 -5.89 18.84 11.38
C SER A 154 -5.04 17.79 10.67
N ALA A 155 -3.77 17.68 11.07
CA ALA A 155 -2.88 16.61 10.62
C ALA A 155 -2.94 15.33 11.47
N GLY A 156 -3.61 15.37 12.63
CA GLY A 156 -3.58 14.31 13.64
C GLY A 156 -4.97 13.97 14.13
N ASP A 157 -5.91 13.71 13.22
CA ASP A 157 -7.24 13.20 13.56
C ASP A 157 -8.03 14.05 14.58
N GLY A 158 -8.04 15.36 14.38
CA GLY A 158 -8.79 16.33 15.18
C GLY A 158 -8.15 16.72 16.51
N SER A 159 -6.97 16.17 16.84
CA SER A 159 -6.25 16.49 18.09
C SER A 159 -5.77 17.95 18.16
N ALA A 160 -5.44 18.57 17.03
CA ALA A 160 -5.05 19.97 16.91
C ALA A 160 -5.47 20.55 15.56
N TRP A 161 -5.83 21.83 15.55
CA TRP A 161 -6.39 22.51 14.38
C TRP A 161 -5.61 23.77 14.03
N THR A 162 -5.24 23.89 12.76
CA THR A 162 -4.59 25.07 12.17
C THR A 162 -5.59 25.82 11.31
N VAL A 163 -5.75 27.13 11.54
CA VAL A 163 -6.61 27.97 10.68
C VAL A 163 -5.93 28.17 9.33
N LEU A 164 -6.58 27.71 8.25
CA LEU A 164 -6.12 27.90 6.87
C LEU A 164 -6.56 29.25 6.31
N ALA A 165 -7.80 29.64 6.59
CA ALA A 165 -8.40 30.90 6.18
C ALA A 165 -9.50 31.30 7.17
N SER A 166 -9.75 32.61 7.30
CA SER A 166 -10.76 33.22 8.19
C SER A 166 -11.50 34.34 7.46
N ASN A 167 -12.57 34.86 8.05
CA ASN A 167 -13.40 35.93 7.48
C ASN A 167 -14.00 35.58 6.10
N LEU A 168 -14.26 34.29 5.83
CA LEU A 168 -14.88 33.84 4.58
C LEU A 168 -16.39 34.09 4.67
N VAL A 169 -16.94 34.82 3.70
CA VAL A 169 -18.39 35.04 3.66
C VAL A 169 -19.11 33.78 3.18
N ALA A 170 -20.34 33.56 3.66
CA ALA A 170 -21.09 32.35 3.31
C ALA A 170 -21.25 32.12 1.80
N GLY A 171 -21.43 33.19 1.02
CA GLY A 171 -21.56 33.13 -0.42
C GLY A 171 -20.31 32.67 -1.19
N THR A 172 -19.15 32.54 -0.54
CA THR A 172 -17.93 32.04 -1.18
C THR A 172 -17.97 30.52 -1.37
N TYR A 173 -18.57 29.79 -0.43
CA TYR A 173 -18.72 28.32 -0.38
C TYR A 173 -17.45 27.46 -0.56
N ALA A 174 -16.32 28.03 -0.96
CA ALA A 174 -15.10 27.30 -1.23
C ALA A 174 -13.83 28.08 -0.87
N TYR A 175 -12.74 27.34 -0.69
CA TYR A 175 -11.40 27.85 -0.47
C TYR A 175 -10.39 27.00 -1.24
N PHE A 176 -9.53 27.67 -2.02
CA PHE A 176 -8.40 27.01 -2.69
C PHE A 176 -7.20 27.02 -1.76
N TRP A 177 -6.89 25.84 -1.24
CA TRP A 177 -5.86 25.65 -0.23
C TRP A 177 -4.52 25.28 -0.86
N ASN A 178 -3.48 26.06 -0.50
CA ASN A 178 -2.10 25.65 -0.72
C ASN A 178 -1.65 24.71 0.41
N SER A 179 -1.75 23.40 0.14
CA SER A 179 -1.47 22.35 1.11
C SER A 179 0.02 22.11 1.36
N THR A 180 0.91 22.60 0.49
CA THR A 180 2.37 22.41 0.60
C THR A 180 2.98 23.02 1.87
N ASN A 181 2.25 23.90 2.55
CA ASN A 181 2.64 24.53 3.81
C ASN A 181 2.28 23.68 5.05
N GLN A 182 1.63 22.52 4.87
CA GLN A 182 1.21 21.64 5.95
C GLN A 182 1.97 20.31 5.90
N PRO A 183 2.16 19.65 7.06
CA PRO A 183 2.81 18.34 7.10
C PRO A 183 1.95 17.29 6.39
N SER A 184 2.57 16.45 5.55
CA SER A 184 1.91 15.28 4.98
C SER A 184 1.45 14.33 6.10
N THR A 185 0.26 13.78 5.96
CA THR A 185 -0.35 12.88 6.96
C THR A 185 -1.44 12.02 6.32
N PRO A 186 -1.58 10.75 6.73
CA PRO A 186 -2.72 9.91 6.37
C PRO A 186 -3.94 10.14 7.28
N LEU A 187 -3.82 11.01 8.29
CA LEU A 187 -4.84 11.26 9.32
C LEU A 187 -5.47 12.65 9.18
N ALA A 188 -5.56 13.13 7.95
CA ALA A 188 -5.94 14.50 7.69
C ALA A 188 -7.46 14.66 7.83
N LEU A 189 -7.87 15.73 8.51
CA LEU A 189 -9.25 16.20 8.57
C LEU A 189 -9.25 17.69 8.26
N TRP A 190 -10.37 18.17 7.71
CA TRP A 190 -10.62 19.60 7.64
C TRP A 190 -12.01 19.89 8.18
N ARG A 191 -12.20 21.12 8.62
CA ARG A 191 -13.49 21.58 9.13
C ARG A 191 -13.79 22.99 8.70
N VAL A 192 -15.08 23.30 8.59
CA VAL A 192 -15.59 24.66 8.46
C VAL A 192 -16.24 25.06 9.78
N VAL A 193 -15.95 26.26 10.26
CA VAL A 193 -16.44 26.75 11.55
C VAL A 193 -17.02 28.14 11.37
N SER A 194 -18.21 28.37 11.91
CA SER A 194 -18.73 29.73 12.02
C SER A 194 -17.93 30.57 13.01
N GLU A 195 -17.63 31.80 12.62
CA GLU A 195 -16.94 32.78 13.47
C GLU A 195 -17.90 33.55 14.38
N THR A 196 -19.21 33.51 14.09
CA THR A 196 -20.25 34.12 14.93
C THR A 196 -20.72 33.18 16.04
N ASP A 197 -20.88 31.89 15.74
CA ASP A 197 -21.23 30.85 16.70
C ASP A 197 -20.37 29.61 16.47
N THR A 198 -19.33 29.44 17.27
CA THR A 198 -18.36 28.36 17.09
C THR A 198 -18.90 26.96 17.36
N ASN A 199 -20.13 26.83 17.88
CA ASN A 199 -20.80 25.53 17.98
C ASN A 199 -21.39 25.09 16.64
N LEU A 200 -21.57 26.01 15.69
CA LEU A 200 -21.92 25.70 14.30
C LEU A 200 -20.63 25.45 13.52
N MET A 201 -20.21 24.19 13.50
CA MET A 201 -19.09 23.70 12.73
C MET A 201 -19.40 22.33 12.16
N ASP A 202 -18.66 21.96 11.12
CA ASP A 202 -18.67 20.58 10.63
C ASP A 202 -17.28 20.13 10.20
N VAL A 203 -17.00 18.86 10.45
CA VAL A 203 -15.71 18.18 10.21
C VAL A 203 -15.97 17.08 9.20
N THR A 204 -15.01 16.84 8.29
CA THR A 204 -15.11 15.68 7.38
C THR A 204 -15.34 14.37 8.14
N ASP A 205 -16.29 13.56 7.66
CA ASP A 205 -16.69 12.28 8.25
C ASP A 205 -15.60 11.20 8.12
N SER A 206 -14.79 11.28 7.06
CA SER A 206 -13.66 10.39 6.81
C SER A 206 -12.34 11.14 6.80
N ARG A 207 -11.29 10.44 7.21
CA ARG A 207 -9.92 10.92 7.04
C ARG A 207 -9.57 10.92 5.55
N PHE A 208 -8.85 11.95 5.13
CA PHE A 208 -8.17 11.96 3.85
C PHE A 208 -6.65 11.96 4.06
N THR A 209 -5.92 11.61 3.02
CA THR A 209 -4.46 11.61 3.00
C THR A 209 -3.98 12.90 2.35
N LEU A 210 -3.23 13.71 3.11
CA LEU A 210 -2.46 14.82 2.57
C LEU A 210 -1.04 14.33 2.24
N ARG A 211 -0.64 14.37 0.97
CA ARG A 211 0.60 13.74 0.48
C ARG A 211 1.45 14.70 -0.35
N ASN A 212 2.12 15.65 0.29
CA ASN A 212 3.09 16.53 -0.38
C ASN A 212 4.49 15.89 -0.55
N VAL A 213 4.75 14.84 0.22
CA VAL A 213 5.97 14.02 0.21
C VAL A 213 5.59 12.58 0.58
N PRO A 214 6.44 11.57 0.28
CA PRO A 214 6.22 10.20 0.75
C PRO A 214 6.01 10.14 2.26
N LEU A 215 5.10 9.27 2.68
CA LEU A 215 4.69 9.07 4.06
C LEU A 215 5.58 8.06 4.76
N LYS A 216 5.53 8.11 6.10
CA LYS A 216 6.25 7.21 6.98
C LYS A 216 5.24 6.54 7.90
N PHE A 217 5.35 5.23 8.02
CA PHE A 217 4.52 4.42 8.89
C PHE A 217 5.38 3.59 9.83
N TYR A 218 4.79 3.14 10.92
CA TYR A 218 5.51 2.55 12.05
C TYR A 218 4.81 1.28 12.53
N VAL A 219 5.58 0.21 12.59
CA VAL A 219 5.21 -1.08 13.17
C VAL A 219 6.17 -1.37 14.31
N ASN A 220 5.65 -1.79 15.46
CA ASN A 220 6.46 -2.19 16.60
C ASN A 220 5.89 -3.44 17.28
N ASP A 221 6.70 -4.20 18.00
CA ASP A 221 6.23 -5.33 18.79
C ASP A 221 5.69 -4.85 20.15
N GLN A 222 5.43 -5.78 21.07
CA GLN A 222 4.98 -5.44 22.45
C GLN A 222 6.14 -5.03 23.37
N SER A 223 7.29 -4.66 22.83
CA SER A 223 8.50 -4.23 23.54
C SER A 223 8.92 -2.84 23.10
N SER A 224 9.68 -2.16 23.94
CA SER A 224 10.37 -0.90 23.59
C SER A 224 11.89 -1.02 23.71
N SER A 225 12.36 -2.25 23.84
CA SER A 225 13.76 -2.54 24.12
C SER A 225 14.58 -2.45 22.83
N ASN A 226 15.51 -1.50 22.81
CA ASN A 226 16.40 -1.22 21.68
C ASN A 226 15.70 -0.71 20.41
N ASP A 227 14.49 -0.15 20.56
CA ASP A 227 13.76 0.50 19.47
C ASP A 227 14.60 1.62 18.84
N VAL A 228 14.53 1.71 17.52
CA VAL A 228 15.25 2.68 16.69
C VAL A 228 14.30 3.72 16.11
N TYR A 229 13.05 3.34 15.82
CA TYR A 229 12.10 4.17 15.07
C TYR A 229 10.91 4.62 15.92
N CYS A 230 10.45 3.79 16.83
CA CYS A 230 9.27 3.95 17.65
C CYS A 230 9.61 4.43 19.05
N THR A 231 8.63 5.05 19.70
CA THR A 231 8.73 5.58 21.07
C THR A 231 7.69 4.95 21.99
N ALA A 232 6.90 4.01 21.47
CA ALA A 232 5.87 3.26 22.16
C ALA A 232 5.80 1.85 21.56
N VAL A 233 5.31 0.90 22.34
CA VAL A 233 5.01 -0.46 21.86
C VAL A 233 3.90 -0.44 20.80
N GLY A 234 3.86 -1.44 19.93
CA GLY A 234 2.81 -1.63 18.94
C GLY A 234 1.47 -1.96 19.59
N LEU A 235 0.36 -1.49 19.01
CA LEU A 235 -0.99 -1.88 19.44
C LEU A 235 -1.90 -2.08 18.21
N PRO A 236 -2.89 -3.00 18.26
CA PRO A 236 -3.80 -3.23 17.11
C PRO A 236 -4.58 -1.98 16.71
N GLY A 237 -5.05 -1.22 17.71
CA GLY A 237 -5.85 0.00 17.54
C GLY A 237 -5.04 1.26 17.27
N ALA A 238 -3.70 1.18 17.25
CA ALA A 238 -2.87 2.33 16.95
C ALA A 238 -2.95 2.70 15.46
N THR A 239 -2.66 3.97 15.15
CA THR A 239 -2.77 4.47 13.78
C THR A 239 -1.64 3.95 12.90
N GLY A 240 -0.44 3.74 13.44
CA GLY A 240 0.76 3.43 12.65
C GLY A 240 1.34 4.65 11.91
N ALA A 241 0.75 5.84 12.05
CA ALA A 241 1.19 7.05 11.35
C ALA A 241 2.28 7.83 12.12
N PHE A 242 2.50 7.50 13.39
CA PHE A 242 3.47 8.19 14.26
C PHE A 242 4.32 7.18 15.05
N PRO A 243 5.58 7.53 15.36
CA PRO A 243 6.44 6.75 16.24
C PRO A 243 5.85 6.46 17.63
N SER A 244 4.96 7.32 18.11
CA SER A 244 4.32 7.19 19.43
C SER A 244 3.02 6.39 19.40
N ALA A 245 2.59 5.94 18.22
CA ALA A 245 1.42 5.10 18.03
C ALA A 245 1.65 4.10 16.88
N PRO A 246 2.67 3.23 16.97
CA PRO A 246 2.91 2.21 15.95
C PRO A 246 1.86 1.10 16.01
N LYS A 247 1.53 0.50 14.86
CA LYS A 247 0.73 -0.74 14.83
C LYS A 247 1.56 -1.92 15.28
N ASP A 248 0.93 -2.98 15.76
CA ASP A 248 1.61 -4.23 16.13
C ASP A 248 1.72 -5.25 14.99
N SER A 249 1.05 -5.00 13.87
CA SER A 249 1.03 -5.88 12.70
C SER A 249 1.31 -5.09 11.42
N LEU A 250 2.27 -5.60 10.63
CA LEU A 250 2.56 -5.09 9.29
C LEU A 250 1.37 -5.31 8.34
N GLN A 251 0.75 -6.50 8.37
CA GLN A 251 -0.42 -6.77 7.53
C GLN A 251 -1.55 -5.78 7.84
N ALA A 252 -1.86 -5.57 9.12
CA ALA A 252 -2.91 -4.63 9.51
C ALA A 252 -2.60 -3.18 9.10
N LEU A 253 -1.31 -2.81 8.99
CA LEU A 253 -0.90 -1.50 8.50
C LEU A 253 -1.13 -1.36 6.99
N LEU A 254 -0.73 -2.37 6.21
CA LEU A 254 -0.94 -2.41 4.75
C LEU A 254 -2.45 -2.43 4.42
N ASP A 255 -3.26 -3.17 5.18
CA ASP A 255 -4.72 -3.17 5.03
C ASP A 255 -5.37 -1.82 5.36
N THR A 256 -4.70 -0.98 6.18
CA THR A 256 -5.24 0.32 6.61
C THR A 256 -4.95 1.43 5.61
N TYR A 257 -3.82 1.38 4.91
CA TYR A 257 -3.35 2.50 4.07
C TYR A 257 -2.89 2.02 2.71
N ASP A 258 -3.39 2.66 1.66
CA ASP A 258 -2.88 2.59 0.28
C ASP A 258 -1.48 3.25 0.22
N MET A 259 -0.44 2.42 0.18
CA MET A 259 0.95 2.89 0.15
C MET A 259 1.33 3.32 -1.27
N GLU A 260 1.94 4.49 -1.41
CA GLU A 260 2.40 4.96 -2.72
C GLU A 260 3.92 4.80 -2.87
N PRO A 261 4.45 4.81 -4.11
CA PRO A 261 5.88 4.67 -4.34
C PRO A 261 6.74 5.63 -3.50
N GLY A 262 7.70 5.06 -2.77
CA GLY A 262 8.61 5.80 -1.89
C GLY A 262 8.13 5.94 -0.45
N ASP A 263 6.91 5.50 -0.12
CA ASP A 263 6.48 5.37 1.26
C ASP A 263 7.35 4.37 2.02
N VAL A 264 7.60 4.67 3.30
CA VAL A 264 8.46 3.84 4.15
C VAL A 264 7.68 3.31 5.34
N VAL A 265 7.67 1.99 5.49
CA VAL A 265 7.25 1.33 6.72
C VAL A 265 8.50 1.02 7.54
N TYR A 266 8.66 1.74 8.64
CA TYR A 266 9.65 1.46 9.66
C TYR A 266 9.13 0.37 10.58
N ILE A 267 9.79 -0.77 10.55
CA ILE A 267 9.48 -1.93 11.40
C ILE A 267 10.58 -1.97 12.45
N ASP A 268 10.20 -1.79 13.71
CA ASP A 268 11.18 -1.66 14.76
C ASP A 268 11.87 -2.98 15.11
N THR A 269 12.80 -2.89 16.04
CA THR A 269 13.44 -4.01 16.70
C THR A 269 12.39 -4.90 17.33
N GLY A 270 12.49 -6.19 17.08
CA GLY A 270 11.57 -7.14 17.68
C GLY A 270 11.57 -8.47 16.96
N ASP A 271 10.99 -9.45 17.64
CA ASP A 271 10.68 -10.76 17.10
C ASP A 271 9.17 -10.79 16.80
N TYR A 272 8.82 -10.78 15.52
CA TYR A 272 7.44 -10.79 15.04
C TYR A 272 7.11 -12.19 14.55
N GLN A 273 6.36 -12.93 15.36
CA GLN A 273 5.83 -14.21 14.94
C GLN A 273 4.71 -14.00 13.91
N LEU A 274 4.89 -14.57 12.73
CA LEU A 274 3.86 -14.64 11.70
C LEU A 274 3.12 -15.97 11.84
N PHE A 275 1.80 -15.89 11.81
CA PHE A 275 0.90 -17.06 11.76
C PHE A 275 0.31 -17.27 10.38
N GLU A 276 0.46 -16.27 9.50
CA GLU A 276 -0.02 -16.22 8.13
C GLU A 276 0.95 -15.36 7.32
N THR A 277 0.93 -15.51 6.00
CA THR A 277 1.73 -14.71 5.07
C THR A 277 1.41 -13.23 5.17
N VAL A 278 2.44 -12.38 5.20
CA VAL A 278 2.27 -10.94 4.94
C VAL A 278 2.24 -10.70 3.43
N TYR A 279 1.13 -10.15 2.93
CA TYR A 279 0.94 -9.81 1.53
C TYR A 279 1.14 -8.31 1.31
N VAL A 280 2.01 -7.98 0.35
CA VAL A 280 2.17 -6.63 -0.19
C VAL A 280 1.66 -6.64 -1.63
N GLY A 281 0.52 -5.99 -1.85
CA GLY A 281 -0.23 -6.07 -3.09
C GLY A 281 0.13 -5.00 -4.12
N ALA A 282 -0.62 -5.00 -5.22
CA ALA A 282 -0.48 -4.02 -6.30
C ALA A 282 -0.75 -2.56 -5.87
N GLN A 283 -1.60 -2.37 -4.84
CA GLN A 283 -1.88 -1.05 -4.30
C GLN A 283 -0.63 -0.45 -3.63
N ASP A 284 0.21 -1.28 -3.02
CA ASP A 284 1.40 -0.87 -2.27
C ASP A 284 2.69 -0.86 -3.11
N ALA A 285 2.57 -0.78 -4.44
CA ALA A 285 3.70 -0.84 -5.35
C ALA A 285 4.71 0.27 -5.06
N GLY A 286 5.99 -0.10 -4.93
CA GLY A 286 7.08 0.84 -4.62
C GLY A 286 7.24 1.19 -3.14
N VAL A 287 6.55 0.51 -2.22
CA VAL A 287 6.75 0.65 -0.78
C VAL A 287 8.14 0.17 -0.35
N ILE A 288 8.68 0.81 0.69
CA ILE A 288 9.95 0.45 1.32
C ILE A 288 9.66 -0.14 2.71
N LEU A 289 9.98 -1.41 2.90
CA LEU A 289 9.96 -2.08 4.21
C LEU A 289 11.34 -2.01 4.84
N GLN A 290 11.45 -1.32 5.98
CA GLN A 290 12.72 -0.98 6.62
C GLN A 290 12.75 -1.53 8.05
N GLY A 291 13.50 -2.62 8.27
CA GLY A 291 13.83 -3.13 9.60
C GLY A 291 14.86 -2.27 10.33
N SER A 292 15.19 -2.63 11.57
CA SER A 292 16.18 -1.95 12.41
C SER A 292 17.55 -1.86 11.72
N THR A 293 18.09 -0.64 11.67
CA THR A 293 19.43 -0.36 11.16
C THR A 293 20.52 -0.56 12.22
N ASN A 294 20.16 -0.76 13.49
CA ASN A 294 21.12 -0.92 14.58
C ASN A 294 21.53 -2.39 14.81
N ARG A 295 22.10 -3.01 13.77
CA ARG A 295 22.48 -4.44 13.74
C ARG A 295 23.43 -4.90 14.84
N SER A 296 24.09 -3.98 15.52
CA SER A 296 25.04 -4.28 16.60
C SER A 296 24.37 -4.60 17.93
N SER A 297 23.13 -4.12 18.13
CA SER A 297 22.40 -4.30 19.38
C SER A 297 20.94 -4.73 19.19
N SER A 298 20.42 -4.71 17.96
CA SER A 298 19.01 -4.91 17.68
C SER A 298 18.78 -5.41 16.25
N VAL A 299 17.73 -6.22 16.05
CA VAL A 299 17.32 -6.75 14.74
C VAL A 299 15.81 -6.79 14.66
N THR A 300 15.29 -6.72 13.43
CA THR A 300 13.87 -6.96 13.15
C THR A 300 13.76 -8.34 12.52
N ALA A 301 13.08 -9.27 13.20
CA ALA A 301 12.97 -10.65 12.77
C ALA A 301 11.50 -11.04 12.57
N PHE A 302 11.17 -11.44 11.34
CA PHE A 302 9.94 -12.12 11.01
C PHE A 302 10.21 -13.61 11.04
N TYR A 303 9.40 -14.35 11.80
CA TYR A 303 9.57 -15.80 11.89
C TYR A 303 8.26 -16.53 11.94
N SER A 304 8.27 -17.75 11.41
CA SER A 304 7.22 -18.73 11.66
C SER A 304 7.77 -19.87 12.53
N ALA A 305 6.91 -20.41 13.38
CA ALA A 305 7.19 -21.64 14.12
C ALA A 305 6.87 -22.92 13.32
N THR A 306 6.19 -22.75 12.18
CA THR A 306 5.75 -23.80 11.25
C THR A 306 6.14 -23.42 9.83
N ASP A 307 6.61 -24.38 9.04
CA ASP A 307 7.01 -24.18 7.64
C ASP A 307 5.82 -24.31 6.67
N ASP A 308 4.66 -23.74 7.02
CA ASP A 308 3.39 -23.93 6.31
C ASP A 308 2.91 -22.73 5.50
N HIS A 309 3.63 -21.60 5.56
CA HIS A 309 3.33 -20.39 4.79
C HIS A 309 4.60 -19.61 4.43
N ASP A 310 4.49 -18.72 3.45
CA ASP A 310 5.53 -17.75 3.12
C ASP A 310 5.55 -16.64 4.17
N LEU A 311 6.71 -16.07 4.49
CA LEU A 311 6.76 -14.98 5.47
C LEU A 311 6.32 -13.64 4.84
N LEU A 312 6.84 -13.33 3.65
CA LEU A 312 6.56 -12.09 2.94
C LEU A 312 6.36 -12.35 1.45
N THR A 313 5.18 -12.03 0.95
CA THR A 313 4.82 -12.19 -0.46
C THR A 313 4.55 -10.83 -1.10
N LEU A 314 5.32 -10.51 -2.14
CA LEU A 314 5.11 -9.37 -3.03
C LEU A 314 4.31 -9.87 -4.23
N ASP A 315 3.04 -9.52 -4.31
CA ASP A 315 2.13 -9.98 -5.36
C ASP A 315 1.67 -8.80 -6.21
N GLN A 316 2.03 -8.81 -7.50
CA GLN A 316 1.80 -7.70 -8.42
C GLN A 316 2.35 -6.35 -7.90
N CYS A 317 3.44 -6.39 -7.11
CA CYS A 317 4.00 -5.25 -6.39
C CYS A 317 5.39 -4.87 -6.96
N PRO A 318 5.45 -4.16 -8.10
CA PRO A 318 6.72 -3.76 -8.69
C PRO A 318 7.44 -2.69 -7.84
N ASN A 319 8.76 -2.67 -7.93
CA ASN A 319 9.67 -1.72 -7.31
C ASN A 319 9.64 -1.67 -5.76
N ALA A 320 9.05 -2.67 -5.11
CA ALA A 320 9.12 -2.80 -3.66
C ALA A 320 10.57 -2.99 -3.18
N VAL A 321 10.89 -2.41 -2.02
CA VAL A 321 12.22 -2.46 -1.41
C VAL A 321 12.11 -3.11 -0.03
N VAL A 322 12.90 -4.15 0.23
CA VAL A 322 12.93 -4.84 1.52
C VAL A 322 14.34 -4.74 2.11
N ARG A 323 14.46 -4.19 3.32
CA ARG A 323 15.76 -3.92 3.93
C ARG A 323 15.83 -4.27 5.40
N HIS A 324 17.01 -4.73 5.84
CA HIS A 324 17.36 -4.90 7.25
C HIS A 324 16.44 -5.87 8.04
N LEU A 325 15.80 -6.81 7.35
CA LEU A 325 14.96 -7.84 7.98
C LEU A 325 15.69 -9.17 8.10
N ILE A 326 15.37 -9.92 9.14
CA ILE A 326 15.62 -11.36 9.24
C ILE A 326 14.30 -12.08 8.96
N LEU A 327 14.29 -13.06 8.06
CA LEU A 327 13.11 -13.85 7.71
C LEU A 327 13.44 -15.35 7.89
N SER A 328 12.77 -16.03 8.83
CA SER A 328 13.11 -17.41 9.20
C SER A 328 11.95 -18.36 9.45
N GLY A 329 12.10 -19.61 9.01
CA GLY A 329 11.19 -20.71 9.29
C GLY A 329 9.93 -20.79 8.42
N GLY A 330 9.81 -19.99 7.36
CA GLY A 330 8.69 -20.09 6.39
C GLY A 330 8.99 -21.02 5.21
N ILE A 331 7.99 -21.22 4.34
CA ILE A 331 8.16 -21.86 3.02
C ILE A 331 9.12 -20.99 2.20
N ASN A 332 8.68 -19.81 1.78
CA ASN A 332 9.59 -18.77 1.30
C ASN A 332 9.86 -17.76 2.40
N GLY A 333 11.13 -17.40 2.57
CA GLY A 333 11.47 -16.22 3.36
C GLY A 333 10.94 -14.94 2.70
N LEU A 334 11.13 -14.80 1.39
CA LEU A 334 10.47 -13.79 0.56
C LEU A 334 10.06 -14.41 -0.77
N LEU A 335 8.82 -14.21 -1.19
CA LEU A 335 8.32 -14.54 -2.52
C LEU A 335 7.98 -13.24 -3.26
N ALA A 336 8.53 -13.04 -4.46
CA ALA A 336 8.07 -12.02 -5.39
C ALA A 336 7.43 -12.70 -6.59
N ASP A 337 6.16 -12.40 -6.85
CA ASP A 337 5.33 -13.12 -7.81
C ASP A 337 4.50 -12.16 -8.70
N ASN A 338 3.92 -12.71 -9.78
CA ASN A 338 2.97 -12.05 -10.67
C ASN A 338 3.43 -10.67 -11.18
N ASN A 339 4.59 -10.63 -11.84
CA ASN A 339 5.19 -9.42 -12.43
C ASN A 339 5.65 -8.36 -11.40
N SER A 340 5.90 -8.73 -10.14
CA SER A 340 6.60 -7.90 -9.12
C SER A 340 8.05 -7.59 -9.53
N SER A 341 8.19 -6.69 -10.50
CA SER A 341 9.45 -6.40 -11.18
C SER A 341 10.20 -5.25 -10.54
N GLY A 342 11.53 -5.24 -10.62
CA GLY A 342 12.36 -4.19 -10.01
C GLY A 342 12.48 -4.28 -8.49
N VAL A 343 12.09 -5.41 -7.89
CA VAL A 343 12.20 -5.65 -6.44
C VAL A 343 13.67 -5.57 -6.00
N LEU A 344 13.91 -4.84 -4.92
CA LEU A 344 15.23 -4.65 -4.32
C LEU A 344 15.24 -5.19 -2.91
N VAL A 345 16.05 -6.22 -2.65
CA VAL A 345 16.25 -6.78 -1.31
C VAL A 345 17.69 -6.51 -0.88
N GLU A 346 17.88 -5.75 0.18
CA GLU A 346 19.22 -5.38 0.64
C GLU A 346 19.41 -5.55 2.12
N TRP A 347 20.58 -6.06 2.51
CA TRP A 347 20.90 -6.27 3.92
C TRP A 347 19.82 -7.11 4.60
N CYS A 348 19.30 -8.16 3.97
CA CYS A 348 18.37 -9.08 4.62
C CYS A 348 19.07 -10.40 4.97
N GLU A 349 18.54 -11.11 5.95
CA GLU A 349 19.00 -12.46 6.27
C GLU A 349 17.85 -13.47 6.26
N PHE A 350 18.03 -14.55 5.52
CA PHE A 350 17.05 -15.61 5.35
C PHE A 350 17.60 -16.88 6.01
N ARG A 351 16.89 -17.44 7.00
CA ARG A 351 17.41 -18.53 7.84
C ARG A 351 16.42 -19.68 7.91
N GLY A 352 16.85 -20.89 7.53
CA GLY A 352 16.07 -22.10 7.82
C GLY A 352 14.67 -22.13 7.18
N ASN A 353 14.46 -21.37 6.10
CA ASN A 353 13.24 -21.45 5.29
C ASN A 353 13.30 -22.69 4.38
N GLU A 354 12.20 -23.11 3.77
CA GLU A 354 12.27 -24.11 2.70
C GLU A 354 13.06 -23.54 1.51
N ILE A 355 12.70 -22.33 1.08
CA ILE A 355 13.42 -21.52 0.11
C ILE A 355 13.71 -20.15 0.73
N GLY A 356 14.95 -19.67 0.59
CA GLY A 356 15.33 -18.36 1.13
C GLY A 356 14.57 -17.22 0.45
N VAL A 357 14.76 -17.07 -0.87
CA VAL A 357 14.08 -16.06 -1.70
C VAL A 357 13.62 -16.68 -3.01
N THR A 358 12.36 -16.46 -3.38
CA THR A 358 11.80 -16.85 -4.67
C THR A 358 11.38 -15.64 -5.48
N ILE A 359 11.74 -15.63 -6.76
CA ILE A 359 11.30 -14.68 -7.78
C ILE A 359 10.62 -15.49 -8.89
N ASP A 360 9.31 -15.29 -9.08
CA ASP A 360 8.45 -16.13 -9.91
C ASP A 360 7.60 -15.34 -10.93
N LEU A 361 6.90 -16.06 -11.81
CA LEU A 361 5.84 -15.63 -12.74
C LEU A 361 6.00 -14.21 -13.30
N GLY A 362 6.89 -14.06 -14.28
CA GLY A 362 7.00 -12.83 -15.08
C GLY A 362 7.73 -11.67 -14.38
N CYS A 363 8.19 -11.82 -13.15
CA CYS A 363 9.05 -10.84 -12.50
C CYS A 363 10.34 -10.61 -13.32
N ILE A 364 10.77 -9.35 -13.46
CA ILE A 364 12.04 -8.97 -14.11
C ILE A 364 12.85 -8.00 -13.25
N ASN A 365 14.16 -7.90 -13.50
CA ASN A 365 15.05 -6.88 -12.90
C ASN A 365 15.11 -6.86 -11.36
N SER A 366 14.95 -8.00 -10.68
CA SER A 366 15.13 -8.03 -9.22
C SER A 366 16.61 -8.01 -8.83
N THR A 367 16.92 -7.40 -7.68
CA THR A 367 18.28 -7.34 -7.14
C THR A 367 18.30 -7.80 -5.68
N LEU A 368 19.14 -8.79 -5.40
CA LEU A 368 19.53 -9.17 -4.04
C LEU A 368 20.95 -8.63 -3.78
N SER A 369 21.12 -7.78 -2.76
CA SER A 369 22.41 -7.14 -2.46
C SER A 369 22.73 -7.21 -0.96
N HIS A 370 23.97 -7.57 -0.59
CA HIS A 370 24.40 -7.59 0.82
C HIS A 370 23.53 -8.51 1.72
N CYS A 371 22.96 -9.56 1.14
CA CYS A 371 22.08 -10.48 1.84
C CYS A 371 22.82 -11.74 2.31
N VAL A 372 22.28 -12.39 3.33
CA VAL A 372 22.70 -13.72 3.75
C VAL A 372 21.52 -14.68 3.59
N VAL A 373 21.72 -15.80 2.89
CA VAL A 373 20.72 -16.87 2.78
C VAL A 373 21.36 -18.15 3.26
N ARG A 374 20.85 -18.73 4.35
CA ARG A 374 21.49 -19.89 4.96
C ARG A 374 20.54 -20.96 5.45
N ASN A 375 21.03 -22.19 5.38
CA ASN A 375 20.35 -23.38 5.87
C ASN A 375 18.93 -23.57 5.28
N ALA A 376 18.69 -23.08 4.06
CA ALA A 376 17.41 -23.34 3.40
C ALA A 376 17.25 -24.84 3.13
N ALA A 377 16.04 -25.39 3.28
CA ALA A 377 15.80 -26.83 3.15
C ALA A 377 15.85 -27.32 1.70
N GLU A 378 15.51 -26.46 0.74
CA GLU A 378 15.54 -26.75 -0.70
C GLU A 378 16.52 -25.84 -1.44
N SER A 379 16.21 -24.54 -1.55
CA SER A 379 17.00 -23.62 -2.38
C SER A 379 17.35 -22.35 -1.61
N GLY A 380 18.57 -21.83 -1.80
CA GLY A 380 18.91 -20.51 -1.28
C GLY A 380 18.07 -19.44 -1.97
N VAL A 381 18.28 -19.27 -3.28
CA VAL A 381 17.46 -18.39 -4.11
C VAL A 381 16.91 -19.16 -5.31
N SER A 382 15.65 -18.90 -5.65
CA SER A 382 14.94 -19.54 -6.76
C SER A 382 14.43 -18.49 -7.73
N TYR A 383 14.72 -18.68 -9.01
CA TYR A 383 14.20 -17.88 -10.13
C TYR A 383 13.48 -18.83 -11.08
N THR A 384 12.16 -18.88 -11.03
CA THR A 384 11.35 -19.82 -11.84
C THR A 384 10.37 -19.03 -12.67
N LEU A 385 10.29 -19.25 -13.99
CA LEU A 385 9.39 -18.50 -14.89
C LEU A 385 9.50 -16.96 -14.80
N ALA A 386 10.55 -16.47 -14.15
CA ALA A 386 10.91 -15.08 -14.05
C ALA A 386 11.66 -14.70 -15.33
N GLY A 387 11.51 -13.47 -15.82
CA GLY A 387 12.19 -13.05 -17.04
C GLY A 387 13.69 -12.84 -16.84
N GLY A 388 14.17 -11.63 -17.06
CA GLY A 388 15.61 -11.37 -17.00
C GLY A 388 16.02 -10.08 -16.31
N GLY A 389 17.33 -9.89 -16.25
CA GLY A 389 17.95 -8.76 -15.56
C GLY A 389 18.10 -8.95 -14.05
N HIS A 390 17.91 -10.17 -13.54
CA HIS A 390 18.07 -10.48 -12.12
C HIS A 390 19.55 -10.45 -11.70
N ARG A 391 19.80 -9.99 -10.48
CA ARG A 391 21.16 -9.76 -9.96
C ARG A 391 21.29 -10.24 -8.52
N LEU A 392 22.31 -11.05 -8.26
CA LEU A 392 22.77 -11.40 -6.91
C LEU A 392 24.18 -10.84 -6.70
N LEU A 393 24.30 -9.90 -5.77
CA LEU A 393 25.49 -9.05 -5.60
C LEU A 393 25.95 -9.06 -4.14
N SER A 394 27.26 -9.12 -3.89
CA SER A 394 27.83 -8.90 -2.55
C SER A 394 27.17 -9.72 -1.43
N SER A 395 26.72 -10.93 -1.72
CA SER A 395 25.85 -11.71 -0.84
C SER A 395 26.48 -13.05 -0.44
N VAL A 396 25.95 -13.68 0.60
CA VAL A 396 26.42 -14.98 1.10
C VAL A 396 25.30 -16.00 1.05
N LEU A 397 25.50 -17.09 0.31
CA LEU A 397 24.60 -18.24 0.29
C LEU A 397 25.32 -19.42 0.96
N TRP A 398 24.79 -19.90 2.09
CA TRP A 398 25.55 -20.76 3.00
C TRP A 398 24.76 -21.99 3.45
N SER A 399 25.25 -23.19 3.09
CA SER A 399 24.71 -24.48 3.54
C SER A 399 23.22 -24.70 3.19
N ASN A 400 22.78 -24.27 2.01
CA ASN A 400 21.43 -24.56 1.54
C ASN A 400 21.35 -26.00 1.00
N ARG A 401 20.31 -26.76 1.41
CA ARG A 401 20.27 -28.24 1.39
C ARG A 401 19.83 -28.90 0.08
N GLY A 402 19.50 -28.14 -0.96
CA GLY A 402 19.33 -28.64 -2.32
C GLY A 402 20.22 -27.89 -3.30
N ASN A 403 20.09 -26.57 -3.36
CA ASN A 403 20.99 -25.73 -4.14
C ASN A 403 21.17 -24.31 -3.56
N ALA A 404 22.27 -23.64 -3.92
CA ALA A 404 22.42 -22.24 -3.59
C ALA A 404 21.55 -21.37 -4.50
N VAL A 405 21.67 -21.53 -5.82
CA VAL A 405 20.91 -20.77 -6.82
C VAL A 405 20.22 -21.74 -7.78
N LEU A 406 18.90 -21.62 -7.86
CA LEU A 406 18.06 -22.28 -8.85
C LEU A 406 17.59 -21.28 -9.92
N THR A 407 17.68 -21.66 -11.18
CA THR A 407 17.18 -20.86 -12.31
C THR A 407 16.42 -21.77 -13.29
N ARG A 408 15.14 -21.51 -13.52
CA ARG A 408 14.29 -22.26 -14.47
C ARG A 408 13.52 -21.29 -15.34
N SER A 409 13.68 -21.40 -16.66
CA SER A 409 13.13 -20.44 -17.62
C SER A 409 13.40 -18.97 -17.25
N SER A 410 14.59 -18.68 -16.73
CA SER A 410 14.97 -17.35 -16.24
C SER A 410 16.43 -17.00 -16.53
N SER A 411 16.84 -15.77 -16.22
CA SER A 411 18.23 -15.34 -16.35
C SER A 411 18.73 -14.54 -15.15
N ILE A 412 19.91 -14.91 -14.64
CA ILE A 412 20.52 -14.28 -13.46
C ILE A 412 22.01 -14.00 -13.64
N GLY A 413 22.42 -12.82 -13.18
CA GLY A 413 23.82 -12.46 -12.94
C GLY A 413 24.20 -12.66 -11.46
N VAL A 414 25.28 -13.40 -11.18
CA VAL A 414 25.80 -13.64 -9.82
C VAL A 414 27.23 -13.12 -9.72
N THR A 415 27.48 -12.12 -8.87
CA THR A 415 28.83 -11.55 -8.73
C THR A 415 29.16 -11.10 -7.32
N ASN A 416 30.46 -11.02 -7.04
CA ASN A 416 31.02 -10.54 -5.78
C ASN A 416 30.45 -11.26 -4.55
N SER A 417 30.07 -12.53 -4.70
CA SER A 417 29.30 -13.26 -3.69
C SER A 417 30.04 -14.52 -3.23
N VAL A 418 29.72 -14.97 -2.02
CA VAL A 418 30.23 -16.22 -1.44
C VAL A 418 29.12 -17.26 -1.49
N LEU A 419 29.37 -18.38 -2.17
CA LEU A 419 28.42 -19.50 -2.20
C LEU A 419 29.11 -20.75 -1.64
N ALA A 420 28.56 -21.28 -0.56
CA ALA A 420 29.10 -22.45 0.10
C ALA A 420 28.00 -23.48 0.37
N SER A 421 28.35 -24.74 0.15
CA SER A 421 27.53 -25.87 0.61
C SER A 421 28.44 -26.94 1.18
N PHE A 422 27.92 -27.68 2.16
CA PHE A 422 28.66 -28.72 2.88
C PHE A 422 27.88 -30.03 3.01
N GLU A 423 26.65 -30.06 2.51
CA GLU A 423 25.76 -31.21 2.61
C GLU A 423 25.93 -32.10 1.37
N PRO A 424 25.95 -33.44 1.52
CA PRO A 424 26.10 -34.36 0.39
C PRO A 424 25.01 -34.17 -0.67
N ASP A 425 25.36 -34.39 -1.93
CA ASP A 425 24.44 -34.35 -3.09
C ASP A 425 23.72 -33.00 -3.30
N THR A 426 24.28 -31.91 -2.76
CA THR A 426 23.82 -30.53 -3.02
C THR A 426 24.58 -29.87 -4.16
N PHE A 427 24.00 -28.77 -4.68
CA PHE A 427 24.55 -28.04 -5.82
C PHE A 427 24.79 -26.56 -5.49
N ILE A 428 25.83 -25.94 -6.07
CA ILE A 428 25.88 -24.46 -6.06
C ILE A 428 24.84 -23.92 -7.05
N TYR A 429 24.91 -24.35 -8.30
CA TYR A 429 23.99 -23.91 -9.35
C TYR A 429 23.08 -25.06 -9.83
N ARG A 430 21.79 -24.78 -9.95
CA ARG A 430 20.84 -25.64 -10.66
C ARG A 430 20.16 -24.84 -11.75
N GLN A 431 20.21 -25.29 -12.99
CA GLN A 431 19.55 -24.63 -14.11
C GLN A 431 18.87 -25.59 -15.07
N ASP A 432 17.87 -25.15 -15.82
CA ASP A 432 17.35 -25.87 -16.98
C ASP A 432 18.01 -25.40 -18.30
N ASP A 433 17.59 -25.96 -19.42
CA ASP A 433 18.10 -25.62 -20.76
C ASP A 433 17.56 -24.29 -21.30
N SER A 434 16.43 -23.83 -20.76
CA SER A 434 15.83 -22.54 -21.11
C SER A 434 16.41 -21.36 -20.31
N SER A 435 17.21 -21.61 -19.28
CA SER A 435 17.81 -20.59 -18.43
C SER A 435 19.19 -20.11 -18.89
N THR A 436 19.54 -18.89 -18.49
CA THR A 436 20.90 -18.35 -18.64
C THR A 436 21.47 -17.86 -17.32
N LEU A 437 22.60 -18.42 -16.91
CA LEU A 437 23.34 -17.99 -15.73
C LEU A 437 24.67 -17.37 -16.13
N SER A 438 24.94 -16.16 -15.63
CA SER A 438 26.23 -15.48 -15.76
C SER A 438 26.82 -15.22 -14.38
N ALA A 439 27.98 -15.76 -14.09
CA ALA A 439 28.67 -15.64 -12.82
C ALA A 439 30.10 -15.14 -13.01
N ASN A 440 30.56 -14.24 -12.15
CA ASN A 440 31.94 -13.78 -12.14
C ASN A 440 32.35 -13.21 -10.77
N PHE A 441 33.63 -13.34 -10.43
CA PHE A 441 34.20 -12.80 -9.19
C PHE A 441 33.51 -13.29 -7.91
N ASN A 442 33.08 -14.56 -7.90
CA ASN A 442 32.54 -15.21 -6.70
C ASN A 442 33.59 -16.06 -6.01
N ALA A 443 33.35 -16.35 -4.73
CA ALA A 443 34.09 -17.34 -3.96
C ALA A 443 33.20 -18.56 -3.68
N TYR A 444 33.69 -19.74 -4.02
CA TYR A 444 32.98 -20.99 -3.77
C TYR A 444 33.69 -21.85 -2.73
N GLN A 445 32.91 -22.41 -1.79
CA GLN A 445 33.39 -23.43 -0.85
C GLN A 445 32.50 -24.66 -0.93
N LEU A 446 33.06 -25.76 -1.45
CA LEU A 446 32.34 -27.01 -1.64
C LEU A 446 32.81 -28.02 -0.58
N GLY A 447 31.87 -28.57 0.17
CA GLY A 447 32.11 -29.72 1.04
C GLY A 447 32.26 -31.02 0.26
N ASP A 448 32.46 -32.11 1.01
CA ASP A 448 32.62 -33.42 0.41
C ASP A 448 31.31 -33.83 -0.29
N SER A 449 31.39 -34.31 -1.53
CA SER A 449 30.21 -34.71 -2.34
C SER A 449 29.25 -33.58 -2.71
N VAL A 450 29.66 -32.31 -2.59
CA VAL A 450 28.96 -31.16 -3.17
C VAL A 450 29.36 -31.00 -4.62
N ARG A 451 28.38 -30.76 -5.49
CA ARG A 451 28.58 -30.53 -6.92
C ARG A 451 28.52 -29.05 -7.24
N MET A 452 29.34 -28.62 -8.20
CA MET A 452 29.30 -27.25 -8.69
C MET A 452 27.94 -26.93 -9.35
N GLY A 453 27.46 -27.84 -10.19
CA GLY A 453 26.33 -27.53 -11.06
C GLY A 453 25.50 -28.73 -11.44
N TYR A 454 24.23 -28.46 -11.74
CA TYR A 454 23.28 -29.42 -12.30
C TYR A 454 22.49 -28.73 -13.40
N LYS A 455 22.44 -29.35 -14.59
CA LYS A 455 21.68 -28.84 -15.74
C LYS A 455 20.64 -29.85 -16.21
N ASP A 456 19.37 -29.46 -16.10
CA ASP A 456 18.23 -30.19 -16.68
C ASP A 456 18.17 -29.93 -18.20
N PHE A 457 17.98 -30.98 -19.00
CA PHE A 457 17.80 -30.88 -20.46
C PHE A 457 16.44 -31.43 -20.88
N THR A 458 15.67 -30.64 -21.62
CA THR A 458 14.38 -31.06 -22.17
C THR A 458 14.62 -31.75 -23.51
N ILE A 459 14.67 -33.09 -23.52
CA ILE A 459 14.86 -33.88 -24.74
C ILE A 459 13.50 -34.39 -25.25
N ALA A 460 12.71 -33.50 -25.86
CA ALA A 460 11.36 -33.77 -26.39
C ALA A 460 10.35 -34.32 -25.35
N SER A 461 9.04 -34.13 -25.60
CA SER A 461 7.97 -34.38 -24.63
C SER A 461 7.71 -35.84 -24.23
N THR A 462 8.58 -36.80 -24.59
CA THR A 462 8.35 -38.25 -24.40
C THR A 462 9.56 -39.06 -23.93
N LEU A 463 10.73 -38.45 -23.64
CA LEU A 463 11.90 -39.17 -23.09
C LEU A 463 12.31 -38.60 -21.71
N PRO A 464 12.84 -39.43 -20.80
CA PRO A 464 13.29 -38.97 -19.50
C PRO A 464 14.45 -37.97 -19.63
N TYR A 465 14.40 -36.91 -18.81
CA TYR A 465 15.48 -35.92 -18.66
C TYR A 465 16.82 -36.64 -18.43
N LEU A 466 17.83 -36.36 -19.25
CA LEU A 466 19.21 -36.75 -18.98
C LEU A 466 19.93 -35.56 -18.32
N PRO A 467 20.02 -35.52 -16.99
CA PRO A 467 20.67 -34.41 -16.32
C PRO A 467 22.18 -34.46 -16.51
N LEU A 468 22.79 -33.29 -16.70
CA LEU A 468 24.24 -33.14 -16.70
C LEU A 468 24.70 -32.59 -15.37
N VAL A 469 25.56 -33.36 -14.72
CA VAL A 469 26.13 -33.04 -13.41
C VAL A 469 27.56 -32.55 -13.58
N TYR A 470 27.88 -31.43 -12.94
CA TYR A 470 29.19 -30.80 -12.95
C TYR A 470 29.77 -30.83 -11.54
N GLU A 471 30.75 -31.70 -11.32
CA GLU A 471 31.39 -31.89 -10.02
C GLU A 471 32.29 -30.69 -9.63
N THR A 472 32.89 -29.99 -10.60
CA THR A 472 33.89 -28.95 -10.35
C THR A 472 33.58 -27.65 -11.08
N LEU A 473 34.10 -26.52 -10.54
CA LEU A 473 34.07 -25.22 -11.23
C LEU A 473 34.73 -25.28 -12.60
N SER A 474 35.85 -26.00 -12.74
CA SER A 474 36.57 -26.11 -14.01
C SER A 474 35.72 -26.75 -15.11
N ARG A 475 35.00 -27.81 -14.78
CA ARG A 475 34.10 -28.49 -15.73
C ARG A 475 32.88 -27.63 -16.06
N TRP A 476 32.26 -27.04 -15.03
CA TRP A 476 31.16 -26.08 -15.22
C TRP A 476 31.55 -24.95 -16.16
N THR A 477 32.70 -24.31 -15.91
CA THR A 477 33.23 -23.21 -16.72
C THR A 477 33.47 -23.63 -18.16
N ALA A 478 34.16 -24.75 -18.39
CA ALA A 478 34.56 -25.19 -19.73
C ALA A 478 33.36 -25.58 -20.60
N GLU A 479 32.33 -26.19 -20.01
CA GLU A 479 31.18 -26.74 -20.76
C GLU A 479 30.02 -25.74 -20.88
N THR A 480 29.83 -24.83 -19.92
CA THR A 480 28.71 -23.87 -19.93
C THR A 480 29.09 -22.45 -20.35
N GLY A 481 30.35 -22.04 -20.13
CA GLY A 481 30.76 -20.64 -20.27
C GLY A 481 30.12 -19.68 -19.25
N SER A 482 29.34 -20.21 -18.29
CA SER A 482 28.57 -19.41 -17.33
C SER A 482 29.42 -18.72 -16.28
N ASP A 483 30.60 -19.25 -15.92
CA ASP A 483 31.55 -18.61 -15.01
C ASP A 483 32.93 -18.52 -15.65
N THR A 484 33.59 -17.36 -15.56
CA THR A 484 34.90 -17.13 -16.20
C THR A 484 35.97 -16.57 -15.28
N ARG A 485 35.64 -16.15 -14.05
CA ARG A 485 36.55 -15.37 -13.19
C ARG A 485 36.42 -15.64 -11.68
N SER A 486 35.67 -16.67 -11.28
CA SER A 486 35.48 -17.01 -9.86
C SER A 486 36.54 -17.97 -9.32
N LEU A 487 36.64 -18.05 -7.99
CA LEU A 487 37.62 -18.86 -7.26
C LEU A 487 36.93 -19.99 -6.47
N VAL A 488 37.62 -21.12 -6.30
CA VAL A 488 37.21 -22.22 -5.39
C VAL A 488 38.27 -22.40 -4.31
N GLY A 489 37.86 -22.37 -3.04
CA GLY A 489 38.72 -22.57 -1.87
C GLY A 489 38.75 -24.01 -1.36
N ASN A 490 39.86 -24.40 -0.71
CA ASN A 490 39.93 -25.58 0.17
C ASN A 490 39.59 -25.16 1.61
N ARG A 491 39.17 -26.11 2.47
CA ARG A 491 38.67 -25.90 3.85
C ARG A 491 39.47 -24.92 4.73
N GLY A 492 40.76 -24.68 4.46
CA GLY A 492 41.60 -23.74 5.21
C GLY A 492 41.41 -22.24 4.87
N PHE A 493 40.45 -21.86 4.02
CA PHE A 493 40.22 -20.45 3.64
C PHE A 493 39.41 -19.64 4.69
N LEU A 494 38.94 -20.28 5.77
CA LEU A 494 37.98 -19.68 6.71
C LEU A 494 38.37 -19.77 8.19
N ASP A 495 39.49 -20.43 8.52
CA ASP A 495 40.02 -20.55 9.90
C ASP A 495 41.16 -19.55 10.20
N ALA A 496 41.31 -18.46 9.42
CA ALA A 496 42.34 -17.44 9.59
C ALA A 496 41.75 -16.05 9.89
#